data_AF-A0A353FLS4-F1
#
_entry.id   AF-A0A353FLS4-F1
#
_cell.length_a   1.000
_cell.length_b   1.000
_cell.length_c   1.000
_cell.angle_alpha   90.00
_cell.angle_beta   90.00
_cell.angle_gamma   90.00
#
_symmetry.space_group_name_H-M   'P 1'
#
loop_
_entity.id
_entity.type
_entity.pdbx_description
1 polymer ?
#
loop_
_entity_poly.entity_id
_entity_poly.type
_entity_poly.pdbx_seq_one_letter_code
_entity_poly.pdbx_strand_id
1 'polypeptide(L)'
;AQVYLKGRLETVQSEDVDNPGMSRYRKADLSDVASEMELMRSRDVVDGVCTNPEFLVSSPWREPPKDQAWGDSPEEDRRLAWRFYILTNFEANAIPNTNVVNLTMKDWDAQRAADIVNALADSYAQYRSGSLGGKIRLEELTDQAANAKKSFKEAEASLHTFKSENGLLLDLATMVTSLTEKSTKLLDQINELDGAIERGQIQIVELQELLGQGSPLLLGLPEIANNQAVIALQASRSDISLKIVEALQHNLENSAEVASLRGQMESASSRMQAVIGDIAGGLVRTAETELMQNGAVVDDLRKKHAEAVATLSDVGRASLEMESLQNDLDRARDAYNLAEKRVDSAKTTGLTLPDFLVDVGGYANVPQFPSFPPLPWIRTTLAILGGLFFALTSVFLGAFLDRSLDTPGQAERETRIPVLATFRDERIQSSRKG
;
A
#
# COMPACT_ATOMS: atom_id res chain seq x y z
N ALA A 1 1.49 -3.63 -46.41
CA ALA A 1 2.41 -2.64 -45.82
C ALA A 1 3.11 -3.29 -44.64
N GLN A 2 4.24 -2.74 -44.19
CA GLN A 2 4.95 -3.22 -43.01
C GLN A 2 5.02 -2.11 -41.97
N VAL A 3 4.71 -2.45 -40.73
CA VAL A 3 4.79 -1.55 -39.59
C VAL A 3 5.88 -2.06 -38.64
N TYR A 4 6.85 -1.20 -38.34
CA TYR A 4 7.92 -1.48 -37.39
C TYR A 4 7.53 -1.02 -35.99
N LEU A 5 7.57 -1.96 -35.04
CA LEU A 5 7.40 -1.70 -33.62
C LEU A 5 8.79 -1.46 -32.99
N LYS A 6 9.23 -0.20 -32.94
CA LYS A 6 10.60 0.17 -32.52
C LYS A 6 10.86 -0.09 -31.04
N GLY A 7 9.84 0.01 -30.17
CA GLY A 7 9.94 -0.40 -28.78
C GLY A 7 8.79 0.09 -27.90
N ARG A 8 8.67 -0.52 -26.72
CA ARG A 8 7.73 -0.16 -25.65
C ARG A 8 8.42 0.72 -24.62
N LEU A 9 7.78 1.81 -24.20
CA LEU A 9 8.27 2.67 -23.14
C LEU A 9 8.21 1.94 -21.79
N GLU A 10 9.35 1.76 -21.14
CA GLU A 10 9.44 1.27 -19.76
C GLU A 10 10.03 2.36 -18.88
N THR A 11 9.31 2.71 -17.82
CA THR A 11 9.85 3.51 -16.72
C THR A 11 10.62 2.60 -15.79
N VAL A 12 11.94 2.71 -15.82
CA VAL A 12 12.80 2.05 -14.84
C VAL A 12 13.02 3.03 -13.69
N GLN A 13 12.73 2.59 -12.47
CA GLN A 13 13.13 3.35 -11.28
C GLN A 13 14.64 3.42 -11.23
N SER A 14 15.15 4.64 -11.29
CA SER A 14 16.57 4.95 -11.27
C SER A 14 16.97 5.25 -9.81
N GLU A 15 18.16 4.81 -9.39
CA GLU A 15 18.72 5.14 -8.07
C GLU A 15 19.21 6.59 -7.98
N ASP A 16 19.14 7.34 -9.09
CA ASP A 16 19.51 8.75 -9.15
C ASP A 16 18.43 9.62 -8.48
N VAL A 17 18.81 10.27 -7.38
CA VAL A 17 17.94 11.12 -6.56
C VAL A 17 17.39 12.31 -7.35
N ASP A 18 18.14 12.78 -8.35
CA ASP A 18 17.75 13.91 -9.20
C ASP A 18 16.89 13.48 -10.40
N ASN A 19 16.91 12.19 -10.76
CA ASN A 19 16.11 11.63 -11.85
C ASN A 19 15.61 10.20 -11.55
N PRO A 20 14.59 10.04 -10.68
CA PRO A 20 14.15 8.75 -10.16
C PRO A 20 13.42 7.88 -11.20
N GLY A 21 13.18 8.38 -12.41
CA GLY A 21 12.51 7.63 -13.48
C GLY A 21 13.15 7.87 -14.83
N MET A 22 14.01 6.95 -15.27
CA MET A 22 14.45 6.94 -16.67
C MET A 22 13.45 6.14 -17.51
N SER A 23 12.84 6.81 -18.48
CA SER A 23 12.00 6.16 -19.49
C SER A 23 12.89 5.68 -20.64
N ARG A 24 12.95 4.37 -20.88
CA ARG A 24 13.70 3.79 -22.01
C ARG A 24 12.80 2.89 -22.84
N TYR A 25 13.05 2.83 -24.14
CA TYR A 25 12.36 1.88 -25.00
C TYR A 25 13.00 0.49 -24.90
N ARG A 26 12.25 -0.52 -24.45
CA ARG A 26 12.62 -1.94 -24.55
C ARG A 26 12.10 -2.50 -25.87
N LYS A 27 12.79 -3.50 -26.43
CA LYS A 27 12.24 -4.28 -27.55
C LYS A 27 10.92 -4.93 -27.15
N ALA A 28 9.92 -4.85 -28.03
CA ALA A 28 8.62 -5.51 -27.86
C ALA A 28 8.78 -7.02 -27.64
N ASP A 29 8.07 -7.58 -26.67
CA ASP A 29 7.96 -9.04 -26.51
C ASP A 29 6.86 -9.63 -27.40
N LEU A 30 6.79 -10.95 -27.55
CA LEU A 30 5.78 -11.65 -28.35
C LEU A 30 4.34 -11.33 -27.92
N SER A 31 4.11 -11.15 -26.61
CA SER A 31 2.83 -10.74 -26.03
C SER A 31 2.47 -9.29 -26.36
N ASP A 32 3.47 -8.39 -26.37
CA ASP A 32 3.30 -7.01 -26.80
C ASP A 32 2.91 -6.98 -28.28
N VAL A 33 3.64 -7.67 -29.15
CA VAL A 33 3.34 -7.75 -30.59
C VAL A 33 1.94 -8.31 -30.86
N ALA A 34 1.49 -9.33 -30.12
CA ALA A 34 0.13 -9.85 -30.22
C ALA A 34 -0.93 -8.81 -29.86
N SER A 35 -0.69 -8.02 -28.81
CA SER A 35 -1.59 -6.95 -28.37
C SER A 35 -1.64 -5.81 -29.40
N GLU A 36 -0.49 -5.44 -29.97
CA GLU A 36 -0.40 -4.44 -31.05
C GLU A 36 -1.17 -4.90 -32.30
N MET A 37 -1.11 -6.19 -32.66
CA MET A 37 -1.87 -6.75 -33.79
C MET A 37 -3.39 -6.66 -33.59
N GLU A 38 -3.88 -6.90 -32.37
CA GLU A 38 -5.30 -6.71 -32.05
C GLU A 38 -5.71 -5.23 -32.09
N LEU A 39 -4.84 -4.34 -31.60
CA LEU A 39 -5.08 -2.90 -31.63
C LEU A 39 -5.07 -2.34 -33.07
N MET A 40 -4.29 -2.90 -33.98
CA MET A 40 -4.37 -2.59 -35.42
C MET A 40 -5.73 -2.95 -36.04
N ARG A 41 -6.48 -3.90 -35.45
CA ARG A 41 -7.85 -4.27 -35.83
C ARG A 41 -8.92 -3.51 -35.03
N SER A 42 -8.51 -2.64 -34.11
CA SER A 42 -9.45 -1.89 -33.28
C SER A 42 -10.35 -1.00 -34.14
N ARG A 43 -11.53 -0.72 -33.59
CA ARG A 43 -12.50 0.19 -34.20
C ARG A 43 -11.87 1.52 -34.57
N ASP A 44 -11.09 2.11 -33.67
CA ASP A 44 -10.59 3.48 -33.81
C ASP A 44 -9.60 3.61 -34.98
N VAL A 45 -8.78 2.59 -35.20
CA VAL A 45 -7.82 2.53 -36.31
C VAL A 45 -8.55 2.37 -37.65
N VAL A 46 -9.58 1.51 -37.69
CA VAL A 46 -10.37 1.28 -38.91
C VAL A 46 -11.28 2.47 -39.23
N ASP A 47 -11.87 3.10 -38.21
CA ASP A 47 -12.70 4.30 -38.36
C ASP A 47 -11.87 5.47 -38.91
N GLY A 48 -10.58 5.58 -38.56
CA GLY A 48 -9.66 6.55 -39.15
C GLY A 48 -9.55 6.43 -40.68
N VAL A 49 -9.58 5.20 -41.22
CA VAL A 49 -9.57 4.95 -42.67
C VAL A 49 -10.94 5.21 -43.30
N CYS A 50 -12.02 4.81 -42.62
CA CYS A 50 -13.40 5.03 -43.08
C CYS A 50 -13.81 6.50 -43.08
N THR A 51 -13.03 7.38 -42.44
CA THR A 51 -13.24 8.84 -42.45
C THR A 51 -12.69 9.49 -43.72
N ASN A 52 -11.85 8.80 -44.50
CA ASN A 52 -11.34 9.34 -45.76
C ASN A 52 -12.48 9.36 -46.83
N PRO A 53 -12.86 10.56 -47.34
CA PRO A 53 -13.95 10.70 -48.31
C PRO A 53 -13.74 9.89 -49.59
N GLU A 54 -12.50 9.64 -50.00
CA GLU A 54 -12.17 8.94 -51.25
C GLU A 54 -12.68 7.49 -51.26
N PHE A 55 -12.64 6.81 -50.11
CA PHE A 55 -13.13 5.44 -50.01
C PHE A 55 -14.66 5.38 -49.97
N LEU A 56 -15.33 6.37 -49.36
CA LEU A 56 -16.79 6.42 -49.20
C LEU A 56 -17.57 6.64 -50.51
N VAL A 57 -16.92 7.18 -51.54
CA VAL A 57 -17.51 7.38 -52.88
C VAL A 57 -17.75 6.04 -53.59
N SER A 58 -16.88 5.05 -53.36
CA SER A 58 -16.97 3.74 -53.98
C SER A 58 -17.60 2.70 -53.04
N SER A 59 -18.32 1.73 -53.61
CA SER A 59 -18.84 0.58 -52.87
C SER A 59 -17.71 -0.40 -52.54
N PRO A 60 -17.68 -0.98 -51.32
CA PRO A 60 -16.71 -2.01 -50.97
C PRO A 60 -16.90 -3.29 -51.81
N TRP A 61 -18.15 -3.61 -52.18
CA TRP A 61 -18.46 -4.77 -53.01
C TRP A 61 -18.44 -4.46 -54.49
N ARG A 62 -17.97 -5.43 -55.29
CA ARG A 62 -17.94 -5.39 -56.76
C ARG A 62 -19.34 -5.23 -57.38
N GLU A 63 -20.35 -5.82 -56.74
CA GLU A 63 -21.77 -5.66 -57.08
C GLU A 63 -22.50 -5.24 -55.81
N PRO A 64 -22.91 -3.96 -55.66
CA PRO A 64 -23.65 -3.52 -54.49
C PRO A 64 -25.06 -4.15 -54.47
N PRO A 65 -25.72 -4.22 -53.30
CA PRO A 65 -27.10 -4.68 -53.19
C PRO A 65 -28.01 -3.94 -54.17
N LYS A 66 -28.81 -4.68 -54.94
CA LYS A 66 -29.68 -4.12 -56.00
C LYS A 66 -30.82 -3.25 -55.47
N ASP A 67 -31.10 -3.34 -54.18
CA ASP A 67 -32.27 -2.74 -53.55
C ASP A 67 -32.08 -1.25 -53.21
N GLN A 68 -30.83 -0.75 -53.19
CA GLN A 68 -30.52 0.66 -52.92
C GLN A 68 -29.23 1.10 -53.63
N ALA A 69 -29.26 2.25 -54.31
CA ALA A 69 -28.07 2.82 -54.92
C ALA A 69 -27.10 3.30 -53.82
N TRP A 70 -25.84 2.87 -53.88
CA TRP A 70 -24.81 3.17 -52.87
C TRP A 70 -24.69 4.67 -52.55
N GLY A 71 -24.88 5.54 -53.54
CA GLY A 71 -24.83 6.99 -53.36
C GLY A 71 -25.96 7.59 -52.51
N ASP A 72 -27.10 6.89 -52.41
CA ASP A 72 -28.29 7.34 -51.69
C ASP A 72 -28.30 6.89 -50.21
N SER A 73 -27.34 6.04 -49.81
CA SER A 73 -27.23 5.57 -48.43
C SER A 73 -26.62 6.66 -47.52
N PRO A 74 -27.13 6.81 -46.27
CA PRO A 74 -26.52 7.66 -45.26
C PRO A 74 -25.01 7.42 -45.13
N GLU A 75 -24.25 8.49 -44.85
CA GLU A 75 -22.79 8.39 -44.73
C GLU A 75 -22.38 7.42 -43.59
N GLU A 76 -23.15 7.39 -42.49
CA GLU A 76 -22.92 6.47 -41.38
C GLU A 76 -23.05 5.00 -41.81
N ASP A 77 -24.06 4.66 -42.61
CA ASP A 77 -24.27 3.29 -43.10
C ASP A 77 -23.15 2.86 -44.06
N ARG A 78 -22.69 3.80 -44.90
CA ARG A 78 -21.53 3.57 -45.79
C ARG A 78 -20.23 3.33 -45.02
N ARG A 79 -20.00 4.09 -43.94
CA ARG A 79 -18.86 3.89 -43.03
C ARG A 79 -18.94 2.53 -42.34
N LEU A 80 -20.13 2.14 -41.87
CA LEU A 80 -20.33 0.82 -41.25
C LEU A 80 -20.06 -0.32 -42.23
N ALA A 81 -20.54 -0.22 -43.47
CA ALA A 81 -20.27 -1.19 -44.52
C ALA A 81 -18.76 -1.31 -44.84
N TRP A 82 -18.06 -0.19 -44.98
CA TRP A 82 -16.62 -0.17 -45.18
C TRP A 82 -15.85 -0.75 -44.01
N ARG A 83 -16.24 -0.42 -42.78
CA ARG A 83 -15.65 -0.97 -41.56
C ARG A 83 -15.80 -2.49 -41.51
N PHE A 84 -17.00 -3.00 -41.78
CA PHE A 84 -17.23 -4.45 -41.81
C PHE A 84 -16.40 -5.13 -42.91
N TYR A 85 -16.32 -4.51 -44.09
CA TYR A 85 -15.53 -5.03 -45.20
C TYR A 85 -14.03 -5.08 -44.88
N ILE A 86 -13.47 -4.02 -44.30
CA ILE A 86 -12.06 -3.93 -43.90
C ILE A 86 -11.77 -4.99 -42.83
N LEU A 87 -12.56 -5.06 -41.75
CA LEU A 87 -12.35 -6.03 -40.68
C LEU A 87 -12.40 -7.49 -41.14
N THR A 88 -13.21 -7.79 -42.17
CA THR A 88 -13.35 -9.15 -42.71
C THR A 88 -12.17 -9.54 -43.60
N ASN A 89 -11.59 -8.59 -44.34
CA ASN A 89 -10.58 -8.87 -45.37
C ASN A 89 -9.15 -8.45 -44.98
N PHE A 90 -8.99 -7.83 -43.81
CA PHE A 90 -7.72 -7.38 -43.26
C PHE A 90 -7.09 -8.42 -42.33
N GLU A 91 -5.80 -8.68 -42.53
CA GLU A 91 -5.00 -9.57 -41.71
C GLU A 91 -3.68 -8.89 -41.32
N ALA A 92 -3.44 -8.79 -40.01
CA ALA A 92 -2.14 -8.41 -39.44
C ALA A 92 -1.40 -9.68 -39.00
N ASN A 93 -0.20 -9.90 -39.52
CA ASN A 93 0.64 -11.06 -39.23
C ASN A 93 2.03 -10.64 -38.75
N ALA A 94 2.43 -11.08 -37.57
CA ALA A 94 3.78 -10.85 -37.05
C ALA A 94 4.81 -11.73 -37.77
N ILE A 95 5.97 -11.16 -38.11
CA ILE A 95 7.10 -11.93 -38.65
C ILE A 95 7.90 -12.52 -37.47
N PRO A 96 8.04 -13.86 -37.37
CA PRO A 96 8.72 -14.51 -36.25
C PRO A 96 10.12 -13.95 -35.99
N ASN A 97 10.49 -13.80 -34.70
CA ASN A 97 11.77 -13.24 -34.24
C ASN A 97 12.07 -11.80 -34.69
N THR A 98 11.05 -11.05 -35.08
CA THR A 98 11.19 -9.63 -35.45
C THR A 98 10.06 -8.78 -34.86
N ASN A 99 10.29 -7.47 -34.78
CA ASN A 99 9.27 -6.50 -34.34
C ASN A 99 8.52 -5.90 -35.55
N VAL A 100 8.32 -6.71 -36.59
CA VAL A 100 7.66 -6.29 -37.83
C VAL A 100 6.30 -6.94 -37.91
N VAL A 101 5.27 -6.12 -38.07
CA VAL A 101 3.92 -6.60 -38.38
C VAL A 101 3.66 -6.35 -39.86
N ASN A 102 3.35 -7.43 -40.58
CA ASN A 102 2.95 -7.37 -41.97
C ASN A 102 1.43 -7.20 -42.08
N LEU A 103 1.01 -6.13 -42.73
CA LEU A 103 -0.39 -5.78 -42.95
C LEU A 103 -0.81 -6.21 -44.36
N THR A 104 -1.83 -7.07 -44.42
CA THR A 104 -2.37 -7.64 -45.66
C THR A 104 -3.86 -7.32 -45.77
N MET A 105 -4.32 -6.93 -46.96
CA MET A 105 -5.74 -6.75 -47.28
C MET A 105 -6.06 -7.52 -48.55
N LYS A 106 -7.22 -8.16 -48.56
CA LYS A 106 -7.78 -8.82 -49.74
C LYS A 106 -8.84 -7.93 -50.35
N ASP A 107 -8.70 -7.61 -51.62
CA ASP A 107 -9.69 -6.80 -52.35
C ASP A 107 -9.80 -7.25 -53.81
N TRP A 108 -10.88 -6.87 -54.48
CA TRP A 108 -11.11 -7.12 -55.90
C TRP A 108 -10.36 -6.13 -56.82
N ASP A 109 -9.92 -4.99 -56.29
CA ASP A 109 -9.08 -4.02 -56.98
C ASP A 109 -7.68 -3.99 -56.34
N ALA A 110 -6.65 -4.19 -57.17
CA ALA A 110 -5.25 -4.20 -56.74
C ALA A 110 -4.79 -2.84 -56.19
N GLN A 111 -5.26 -1.74 -56.80
CA GLN A 111 -4.87 -0.39 -56.38
C GLN A 111 -5.49 -0.07 -55.03
N ARG A 112 -6.79 -0.29 -54.91
CA ARG A 112 -7.54 -0.02 -53.68
C ARG A 112 -7.06 -0.87 -52.50
N ALA A 113 -6.66 -2.13 -52.74
CA ALA A 113 -6.06 -2.97 -51.71
C ALA A 113 -4.79 -2.33 -51.11
N ALA A 114 -3.92 -1.77 -51.96
CA ALA A 114 -2.70 -1.10 -51.51
C ALA A 114 -3.03 0.18 -50.72
N ASP A 115 -3.96 0.98 -51.23
CA ASP A 115 -4.36 2.26 -50.62
C ASP A 115 -5.01 2.05 -49.24
N ILE A 116 -5.89 1.06 -49.09
CA ILE A 116 -6.52 0.72 -47.80
C ILE A 116 -5.48 0.29 -46.78
N VAL A 117 -4.52 -0.55 -47.17
CA VAL A 117 -3.48 -1.05 -46.25
C VAL A 117 -2.51 0.06 -45.85
N ASN A 118 -2.20 0.98 -46.75
CA ASN A 118 -1.37 2.15 -46.47
C ASN A 118 -2.09 3.10 -45.51
N ALA A 119 -3.36 3.40 -45.79
CA ALA A 119 -4.19 4.21 -44.90
C ALA A 119 -4.36 3.59 -43.51
N LEU A 120 -4.48 2.26 -43.41
CA LEU A 120 -4.52 1.55 -42.12
C LEU A 120 -3.19 1.67 -41.36
N ALA A 121 -2.06 1.56 -42.05
CA ALA A 121 -0.73 1.75 -41.45
C ALA A 121 -0.56 3.18 -40.89
N ASP A 122 -1.00 4.18 -41.65
CA ASP A 122 -0.94 5.59 -41.25
C ASP A 122 -1.91 5.91 -40.10
N SER A 123 -3.15 5.41 -40.18
CA SER A 123 -4.15 5.53 -39.11
C SER A 123 -3.64 4.91 -37.80
N TYR A 124 -2.98 3.75 -37.89
CA TYR A 124 -2.37 3.11 -36.74
C TYR A 124 -1.22 3.94 -36.14
N ALA A 125 -0.34 4.47 -36.99
CA ALA A 125 0.75 5.34 -36.56
C ALA A 125 0.21 6.62 -35.89
N GLN A 126 -0.90 7.18 -36.39
CA GLN A 126 -1.59 8.34 -35.81
C GLN A 126 -2.32 8.03 -34.50
N TYR A 127 -2.89 6.83 -34.38
CA TYR A 127 -3.46 6.32 -33.14
C TYR A 127 -2.40 6.24 -32.04
N ARG A 128 -1.21 5.72 -32.37
CA ARG A 128 -0.10 5.59 -31.43
C ARG A 128 0.65 6.88 -31.13
N SER A 129 0.72 7.82 -32.07
CA SER A 129 1.31 9.15 -31.82
C SER A 129 0.40 10.10 -31.03
N GLY A 130 -0.79 9.64 -30.60
CA GLY A 130 -1.67 10.39 -29.69
C GLY A 130 -2.66 11.33 -30.38
N SER A 131 -2.78 11.30 -31.72
CA SER A 131 -3.80 12.07 -32.45
C SER A 131 -5.21 11.50 -32.23
N LEU A 132 -5.33 10.18 -32.06
CA LEU A 132 -6.61 9.47 -31.87
C LEU A 132 -6.73 8.72 -30.51
N GLY A 133 -5.62 8.37 -29.84
CA GLY A 133 -5.59 7.34 -28.78
C GLY A 133 -5.52 7.76 -27.30
N GLY A 134 -5.61 9.06 -26.94
CA GLY A 134 -5.71 9.45 -25.54
C GLY A 134 -4.94 10.72 -25.17
N LYS A 135 -5.63 11.86 -25.28
CA LYS A 135 -5.20 13.09 -24.62
C LYS A 135 -5.63 12.99 -23.16
N ILE A 136 -4.72 12.76 -22.21
CA ILE A 136 -4.92 13.37 -20.88
C ILE A 136 -4.85 14.86 -21.17
N ARG A 137 -6.00 15.53 -21.11
CA ARG A 137 -6.12 16.91 -21.54
C ARG A 137 -5.25 17.73 -20.60
N LEU A 138 -4.38 18.59 -21.13
CA LEU A 138 -3.55 19.48 -20.31
C LEU A 138 -4.38 20.18 -19.23
N GLU A 139 -5.64 20.50 -19.57
CA GLU A 139 -6.71 21.00 -18.70
C GLU A 139 -6.90 20.13 -17.42
N GLU A 140 -7.03 18.80 -17.55
CA GLU A 140 -7.21 17.89 -16.42
C GLU A 140 -5.97 17.83 -15.52
N LEU A 141 -4.77 17.88 -16.08
CA LEU A 141 -3.52 17.94 -15.30
C LEU A 141 -3.39 19.28 -14.56
N THR A 142 -3.76 20.39 -15.20
CA THR A 142 -3.80 21.69 -14.53
C THR A 142 -4.84 21.74 -13.42
N ASP A 143 -6.01 21.11 -13.59
CA ASP A 143 -7.04 21.03 -12.57
C ASP A 143 -6.57 20.19 -11.37
N GLN A 144 -5.90 19.07 -11.62
CA GLN A 144 -5.27 18.25 -10.56
C GLN A 144 -4.21 19.03 -9.77
N ALA A 145 -3.35 19.79 -10.46
CA ALA A 145 -2.34 20.63 -9.80
C ALA A 145 -2.98 21.78 -9.00
N ALA A 146 -4.06 22.39 -9.51
CA ALA A 146 -4.81 23.41 -8.79
C ALA A 146 -5.46 22.87 -7.51
N ASN A 147 -6.04 21.67 -7.57
CA ASN A 147 -6.61 20.98 -6.42
C ASN A 147 -5.53 20.61 -5.38
N ALA A 148 -4.40 20.06 -5.82
CA ALA A 148 -3.27 19.76 -4.93
C ALA A 148 -2.72 21.02 -4.24
N LYS A 149 -2.63 22.14 -4.97
CA LYS A 149 -2.25 23.45 -4.41
C LYS A 149 -3.22 23.94 -3.34
N LYS A 150 -4.52 23.75 -3.55
CA LYS A 150 -5.56 24.10 -2.58
C LYS A 150 -5.38 23.28 -1.30
N SER A 151 -5.24 21.96 -1.41
CA SER A 151 -5.01 21.07 -0.26
C SER A 151 -3.71 21.40 0.49
N PHE A 152 -2.63 21.74 -0.22
CA PHE A 152 -1.39 22.20 0.40
C PHE A 152 -1.60 23.47 1.24
N LYS A 153 -2.31 24.48 0.70
CA LYS A 153 -2.62 25.71 1.44
C LYS A 153 -3.55 25.47 2.64
N GLU A 154 -4.50 24.55 2.51
CA GLU A 154 -5.38 24.15 3.62
C GLU A 154 -4.60 23.47 4.75
N ALA A 155 -3.67 22.56 4.41
CA ALA A 155 -2.78 21.93 5.39
C ALA A 155 -1.85 22.95 6.06
N GLU A 156 -1.30 23.89 5.29
CA GLU A 156 -0.45 24.98 5.81
C GLU A 156 -1.23 25.88 6.77
N ALA A 157 -2.44 26.29 6.40
CA ALA A 157 -3.31 27.11 7.23
C ALA A 157 -3.73 26.37 8.52
N SER A 158 -3.98 25.06 8.43
CA SER A 158 -4.33 24.23 9.59
C SER A 158 -3.16 24.15 10.57
N LEU A 159 -1.94 23.88 10.09
CA LEU A 159 -0.74 23.86 10.93
C LEU A 159 -0.46 25.23 11.55
N HIS A 160 -0.63 26.32 10.79
CA HIS A 160 -0.44 27.67 11.30
C HIS A 160 -1.46 28.02 12.39
N THR A 161 -2.74 27.70 12.17
CA THR A 161 -3.82 27.94 13.15
C THR A 161 -3.55 27.17 14.43
N PHE A 162 -3.20 25.89 14.32
CA PHE A 162 -2.83 25.07 15.47
C PHE A 162 -1.65 25.64 16.26
N LYS A 163 -0.59 26.11 15.58
CA LYS A 163 0.57 26.76 16.22
C LYS A 163 0.17 28.06 16.93
N SER A 164 -0.70 28.86 16.32
CA SER A 164 -1.16 30.13 16.88
C SER A 164 -2.05 29.92 18.12
N GLU A 165 -2.99 28.98 18.07
CA GLU A 165 -3.93 28.71 19.17
C GLU A 165 -3.24 28.16 20.41
N ASN A 166 -2.21 27.33 20.22
CA ASN A 166 -1.45 26.76 21.32
C ASN A 166 -0.27 27.65 21.78
N GLY A 167 -0.06 28.83 21.17
CA GLY A 167 1.03 29.74 21.52
C GLY A 167 2.43 29.19 21.23
N LEU A 168 2.53 28.23 20.30
CA LEU A 168 3.70 27.39 20.07
C LEU A 168 4.63 28.00 19.02
N LEU A 169 5.40 28.99 19.44
CA LEU A 169 6.66 29.35 18.78
C LEU A 169 7.83 28.44 19.23
N LEU A 170 7.59 27.53 20.17
CA LEU A 170 8.58 26.64 20.80
C LEU A 170 8.35 25.18 20.38
N ASP A 171 9.44 24.42 20.27
CA ASP A 171 9.42 22.98 19.99
C ASP A 171 8.73 22.21 21.13
N LEU A 172 7.51 21.72 20.86
CA LEU A 172 6.71 20.88 21.77
C LEU A 172 7.46 19.65 22.24
N ALA A 173 8.29 19.03 21.39
CA ALA A 173 9.03 17.82 21.75
C ALA A 173 10.06 18.10 22.86
N THR A 174 10.76 19.24 22.76
CA THR A 174 11.67 19.72 23.81
C THR A 174 10.91 20.02 25.11
N MET A 175 9.69 20.57 25.01
CA MET A 175 8.86 20.84 26.18
C MET A 175 8.41 19.56 26.89
N VAL A 176 7.94 18.54 26.14
CA VAL A 176 7.60 17.21 26.69
C VAL A 176 8.78 16.61 27.44
N THR A 177 9.98 16.70 26.87
CA THR A 177 11.20 16.18 27.49
C THR A 177 11.49 16.89 28.81
N SER A 178 11.46 18.22 28.80
CA SER A 178 11.73 19.03 30.00
C SER A 178 10.70 18.79 31.13
N LEU A 179 9.42 18.63 30.77
CA LEU A 179 8.34 18.35 31.72
C LEU A 179 8.46 16.93 32.29
N THR A 180 8.87 15.97 31.47
CA THR A 180 9.14 14.59 31.91
C THR A 180 10.29 14.57 32.93
N GLU A 181 11.40 15.24 32.65
CA GLU A 181 12.52 15.37 33.60
C GLU A 181 12.14 16.09 34.90
N LYS A 182 11.28 17.11 34.80
CA LYS A 182 10.75 17.79 35.99
C LYS A 182 9.86 16.84 36.81
N SER A 183 9.01 16.06 36.16
CA SER A 183 8.13 15.08 36.80
C SER A 183 8.94 14.00 37.53
N THR A 184 9.98 13.46 36.89
CA THR A 184 10.84 12.44 37.52
C THR A 184 11.57 13.00 38.73
N LYS A 185 12.15 14.20 38.63
CA LYS A 185 12.80 14.87 39.77
C LYS A 185 11.85 15.10 40.95
N LEU A 186 10.60 15.51 40.68
CA LEU A 186 9.59 15.68 41.73
C LEU A 186 9.24 14.35 42.38
N LEU A 187 9.11 13.28 41.58
CA LEU A 187 8.83 11.94 42.09
C LEU A 187 9.97 11.38 42.95
N ASP A 188 11.22 11.60 42.54
CA ASP A 188 12.41 11.22 43.31
C ASP A 188 12.44 11.95 44.67
N GLN A 189 12.15 13.26 44.69
CA GLN A 189 12.05 14.05 45.92
C GLN A 189 10.93 13.56 46.85
N ILE A 190 9.76 13.18 46.28
CA ILE A 190 8.66 12.60 47.05
C ILE A 190 9.11 11.29 47.69
N ASN A 191 9.72 10.39 46.92
CA ASN A 191 10.16 9.08 47.43
C ASN A 191 11.24 9.21 48.52
N GLU A 192 12.19 10.13 48.35
CA GLU A 192 13.22 10.40 49.35
C GLU A 192 12.60 10.88 50.68
N LEU A 193 11.64 11.82 50.58
CA LEU A 193 11.01 12.42 51.75
C LEU A 193 9.99 11.48 52.42
N ASP A 194 9.24 10.68 51.65
CA ASP A 194 8.40 9.60 52.17
C ASP A 194 9.24 8.58 52.97
N GLY A 195 10.42 8.21 52.46
CA GLY A 195 11.36 7.36 53.18
C GLY A 195 11.92 8.01 54.46
N ALA A 196 12.11 9.34 54.47
CA ALA A 196 12.50 10.07 55.67
C ALA A 196 11.37 10.12 56.71
N ILE A 197 10.13 10.30 56.27
CA ILE A 197 8.94 10.25 57.13
C ILE A 197 8.81 8.88 57.77
N GLU A 198 8.93 7.78 57.00
CA GLU A 198 8.83 6.42 57.53
C GLU A 198 9.91 6.13 58.60
N ARG A 199 11.16 6.53 58.34
CA ARG A 199 12.24 6.44 59.35
C ARG A 199 11.92 7.26 60.60
N GLY A 200 11.38 8.47 60.45
CA GLY A 200 10.95 9.31 61.55
C GLY A 200 9.81 8.69 62.37
N GLN A 201 8.83 8.05 61.71
CA GLN A 201 7.74 7.34 62.39
C GLN A 201 8.26 6.21 63.26
N ILE A 202 9.19 5.40 62.72
CA ILE A 202 9.84 4.31 63.47
C ILE A 202 10.58 4.86 64.69
N GLN A 203 11.34 5.94 64.52
CA GLN A 203 12.08 6.58 65.62
C GLN A 203 11.15 7.09 66.74
N ILE A 204 10.00 7.68 66.39
CA ILE A 204 9.01 8.13 67.37
C ILE A 204 8.46 6.95 68.17
N VAL A 205 8.10 5.84 67.50
CA VAL A 205 7.58 4.65 68.16
C VAL A 205 8.62 4.06 69.12
N GLU A 206 9.89 3.96 68.70
CA GLU A 206 10.98 3.48 69.55
C GLU A 206 11.19 4.37 70.79
N LEU A 207 11.20 5.70 70.60
CA LEU A 207 11.31 6.65 71.72
C LEU A 207 10.12 6.56 72.68
N GLN A 208 8.90 6.40 72.17
CA GLN A 208 7.69 6.26 72.98
C GLN A 208 7.68 4.94 73.78
N GLU A 209 8.17 3.84 73.19
CA GLU A 209 8.31 2.57 73.89
C GLU A 209 9.33 2.65 75.03
N LEU A 210 10.49 3.28 74.78
CA LEU A 210 11.52 3.52 75.80
C LEU A 210 11.02 4.40 76.95
N LEU A 211 10.19 5.40 76.66
CA LEU A 211 9.52 6.24 77.64
C LEU A 211 8.52 5.46 78.51
N GLY A 212 7.70 4.60 77.89
CA GLY A 212 6.66 3.82 78.59
C GLY A 212 7.21 2.77 79.56
N GLN A 213 8.41 2.25 79.29
CA GLN A 213 9.06 1.25 80.15
C GLN A 213 9.84 1.87 81.34
N GLY A 214 9.92 3.20 81.46
CA GLY A 214 10.64 3.87 82.55
C GLY A 214 12.13 3.49 82.63
N SER A 215 12.70 3.08 81.50
CA SER A 215 13.83 2.15 81.46
C SER A 215 15.19 2.83 81.68
N PRO A 216 16.14 2.17 82.38
CA PRO A 216 17.57 2.54 82.38
C PRO A 216 18.17 2.66 80.97
N LEU A 217 17.52 2.05 79.96
CA LEU A 217 17.91 2.11 78.54
C LEU A 217 17.88 3.53 77.96
N LEU A 218 17.09 4.45 78.53
CA LEU A 218 17.09 5.87 78.12
C LEU A 218 18.45 6.55 78.35
N LEU A 219 19.25 6.07 79.31
CA LEU A 219 20.62 6.55 79.51
C LEU A 219 21.58 6.11 78.40
N GLY A 220 21.16 5.19 77.52
CA GLY A 220 21.90 4.79 76.33
C GLY A 220 21.76 5.77 75.16
N LEU A 221 20.78 6.68 75.21
CA LEU A 221 20.60 7.70 74.16
C LEU A 221 21.65 8.82 74.31
N PRO A 222 22.42 9.14 73.26
CA PRO A 222 23.46 10.19 73.32
C PRO A 222 22.95 11.55 73.80
N GLU A 223 21.72 11.91 73.42
CA GLU A 223 21.07 13.17 73.75
C GLU A 223 20.77 13.29 75.25
N ILE A 224 20.54 12.16 75.92
CA ILE A 224 20.24 12.09 77.35
C ILE A 224 21.54 11.92 78.15
N ALA A 225 22.43 11.03 77.71
CA ALA A 225 23.71 10.76 78.38
C ALA A 225 24.63 11.99 78.43
N ASN A 226 24.64 12.81 77.38
CA ASN A 226 25.48 14.00 77.30
C ASN A 226 24.83 15.26 77.92
N ASN A 227 23.60 15.15 78.44
CA ASN A 227 22.93 16.28 79.05
C ASN A 227 23.60 16.66 80.38
N GLN A 228 24.01 17.93 80.52
CA GLN A 228 24.74 18.41 81.71
C GLN A 228 23.95 18.22 83.02
N ALA A 229 22.61 18.32 83.00
CA ALA A 229 21.79 18.11 84.19
C ALA A 229 21.77 16.63 84.61
N VAL A 230 21.72 15.71 83.64
CA VAL A 230 21.79 14.26 83.88
C VAL A 230 23.15 13.88 84.44
N ILE A 231 24.23 14.39 83.85
CA ILE A 231 25.62 14.16 84.32
C ILE A 231 25.80 14.67 85.75
N ALA A 232 25.33 15.89 86.06
CA ALA A 232 25.44 16.48 87.39
C ALA A 232 24.65 15.68 88.45
N LEU A 233 23.43 15.24 88.11
CA LEU A 233 22.61 14.39 89.00
C LEU A 233 23.23 13.00 89.19
N GLN A 234 23.85 12.43 88.16
CA GLN A 234 24.55 11.15 88.26
C GLN A 234 25.79 11.24 89.17
N ALA A 235 26.57 12.33 89.05
CA ALA A 235 27.68 12.61 89.96
C ALA A 235 27.19 12.80 91.40
N SER A 236 26.08 13.53 91.61
CA SER A 236 25.48 13.72 92.94
C SER A 236 24.98 12.41 93.55
N ARG A 237 24.35 11.52 92.77
CA ARG A 237 23.93 10.19 93.22
C ARG A 237 25.12 9.31 93.60
N SER A 238 26.21 9.38 92.83
CA SER A 238 27.46 8.67 93.15
C SER A 238 28.04 9.13 94.48
N ASP A 239 28.11 10.44 94.71
CA ASP A 239 28.57 11.05 95.97
C ASP A 239 27.68 10.65 97.18
N ILE A 240 26.35 10.71 97.03
CA ILE A 240 25.41 10.27 98.08
C ILE A 240 25.58 8.77 98.35
N SER A 241 25.84 7.94 97.32
CA SER A 241 26.06 6.50 97.49
C SER A 241 27.30 6.21 98.35
N LEU A 242 28.39 6.94 98.14
CA LEU A 242 29.63 6.81 98.91
C LEU A 242 29.39 7.19 100.38
N LYS A 243 28.65 8.29 100.62
CA LYS A 243 28.25 8.73 101.97
C LYS A 243 27.37 7.71 102.69
N ILE A 244 26.47 7.03 101.97
CA ILE A 244 25.65 5.94 102.53
C ILE A 244 26.55 4.77 102.97
N VAL A 245 27.50 4.36 102.12
CA VAL A 245 28.43 3.27 102.42
C VAL A 245 29.30 3.60 103.64
N GLU A 246 29.80 4.84 103.73
CA GLU A 246 30.57 5.32 104.89
C GLU A 246 29.72 5.35 106.17
N ALA A 247 28.50 5.90 106.10
CA ALA A 247 27.60 5.94 107.25
C ALA A 247 27.25 4.55 107.79
N LEU A 248 27.13 3.53 106.91
CA LEU A 248 26.85 2.14 107.29
C LEU A 248 28.05 1.43 107.96
N GLN A 249 29.27 1.95 107.87
CA GLN A 249 30.43 1.39 108.59
C GLN A 249 30.37 1.67 110.09
N HIS A 250 29.71 2.78 110.48
CA HIS A 250 29.68 3.26 111.85
C HIS A 250 28.27 3.26 112.48
N ASN A 251 27.22 3.16 111.65
CA ASN A 251 25.82 3.21 112.08
C ASN A 251 25.05 1.96 111.63
N LEU A 252 24.01 1.61 112.40
CA LEU A 252 23.02 0.59 112.01
C LEU A 252 22.17 1.09 110.82
N GLU A 253 21.65 0.17 110.00
CA GLU A 253 20.84 0.50 108.80
C GLU A 253 19.63 1.41 109.06
N ASN A 254 19.04 1.35 110.26
CA ASN A 254 17.87 2.13 110.65
C ASN A 254 18.22 3.45 111.38
N SER A 255 19.49 3.87 111.35
CA SER A 255 19.93 5.16 111.87
C SER A 255 19.24 6.33 111.14
N ALA A 256 18.92 7.40 111.87
CA ALA A 256 18.34 8.62 111.30
C ALA A 256 19.23 9.25 110.21
N GLU A 257 20.55 9.11 110.32
CA GLU A 257 21.53 9.61 109.34
C GLU A 257 21.44 8.84 108.01
N VAL A 258 21.42 7.50 108.08
CA VAL A 258 21.27 6.62 106.90
C VAL A 258 19.91 6.84 106.22
N ALA A 259 18.85 7.01 107.01
CA ALA A 259 17.50 7.31 106.50
C ALA A 259 17.45 8.65 105.74
N SER A 260 18.10 9.70 106.25
CA SER A 260 18.21 10.99 105.57
C SER A 260 18.96 10.88 104.25
N LEU A 261 20.11 10.20 104.21
CA LEU A 261 20.88 9.99 102.99
C LEU A 261 20.12 9.14 101.95
N ARG A 262 19.37 8.13 102.38
CA ARG A 262 18.46 7.37 101.51
C ARG A 262 17.35 8.26 100.94
N GLY A 263 16.76 9.14 101.73
CA GLY A 263 15.78 10.13 101.26
C GLY A 263 16.36 11.11 100.23
N GLN A 264 17.62 11.54 100.42
CA GLN A 264 18.33 12.38 99.45
C GLN A 264 18.63 11.62 98.15
N MET A 265 19.05 10.35 98.24
CA MET A 265 19.26 9.48 97.07
C MET A 265 17.96 9.28 96.28
N GLU A 266 16.84 9.06 96.97
CA GLU A 266 15.52 8.91 96.34
C GLU A 266 15.09 10.21 95.66
N SER A 267 15.24 11.36 96.34
CA SER A 267 14.93 12.65 95.74
C SER A 267 15.82 12.97 94.53
N ALA A 268 17.11 12.66 94.59
CA ALA A 268 18.03 12.84 93.46
C ALA A 268 17.69 11.91 92.29
N SER A 269 17.30 10.66 92.58
CA SER A 269 16.87 9.68 91.57
C SER A 269 15.56 10.10 90.91
N SER A 270 14.55 10.54 91.68
CA SER A 270 13.29 11.05 91.16
C SER A 270 13.47 12.29 90.27
N ARG A 271 14.33 13.24 90.70
CA ARG A 271 14.68 14.41 89.87
C ARG A 271 15.38 14.01 88.57
N MET A 272 16.30 13.05 88.63
CA MET A 272 16.98 12.53 87.43
C MET A 272 15.99 11.88 86.47
N GLN A 273 15.06 11.06 86.97
CA GLN A 273 14.01 10.43 86.18
C GLN A 273 13.10 11.47 85.50
N ALA A 274 12.73 12.55 86.22
CA ALA A 274 11.93 13.65 85.68
C ALA A 274 12.66 14.38 84.54
N VAL A 275 13.94 14.73 84.75
CA VAL A 275 14.77 15.37 83.71
C VAL A 275 14.92 14.48 82.48
N ILE A 276 15.15 13.17 82.67
CA ILE A 276 15.21 12.20 81.57
C ILE A 276 13.88 12.15 80.81
N GLY A 277 12.76 12.08 81.52
CA GLY A 277 11.42 12.07 80.92
C GLY A 277 11.11 13.35 80.14
N ASP A 278 11.50 14.51 80.65
CA ASP A 278 11.32 15.80 79.98
C ASP A 278 12.16 15.90 78.69
N ILE A 279 13.42 15.43 78.72
CA ILE A 279 14.29 15.39 77.54
C ILE A 279 13.73 14.43 76.48
N ALA A 280 13.40 13.21 76.87
CA ALA A 280 12.86 12.20 75.97
C ALA A 280 11.50 12.63 75.38
N GLY A 281 10.61 13.21 76.20
CA GLY A 281 9.36 13.79 75.73
C GLY A 281 9.57 15.00 74.81
N GLY A 282 10.64 15.77 75.02
CA GLY A 282 11.07 16.83 74.11
C GLY A 282 11.51 16.28 72.75
N LEU A 283 12.30 15.20 72.74
CA LEU A 283 12.74 14.54 71.50
C LEU A 283 11.56 14.02 70.68
N VAL A 284 10.58 13.38 71.33
CA VAL A 284 9.34 12.92 70.67
C VAL A 284 8.59 14.08 70.03
N ARG A 285 8.39 15.20 70.76
CA ARG A 285 7.69 16.38 70.21
C ARG A 285 8.43 17.02 69.03
N THR A 286 9.76 17.07 69.09
CA THR A 286 10.58 17.58 67.98
C THR A 286 10.43 16.69 66.75
N ALA A 287 10.55 15.38 66.93
CA ALA A 287 10.38 14.41 65.84
C ALA A 287 8.97 14.46 65.24
N GLU A 288 7.91 14.57 66.06
CA GLU A 288 6.53 14.74 65.60
C GLU A 288 6.35 16.04 64.78
N THR A 289 7.00 17.12 65.20
CA THR A 289 6.97 18.41 64.49
C THR A 289 7.67 18.32 63.13
N GLU A 290 8.85 17.70 63.08
CA GLU A 290 9.59 17.45 61.84
C GLU A 290 8.77 16.58 60.88
N LEU A 291 8.10 15.55 61.40
CA LEU A 291 7.25 14.66 60.62
C LEU A 291 6.06 15.39 59.99
N MET A 292 5.42 16.26 60.77
CA MET A 292 4.34 17.12 60.28
C MET A 292 4.82 18.07 59.19
N GLN A 293 6.00 18.69 59.36
CA GLN A 293 6.59 19.57 58.35
C GLN A 293 6.93 18.81 57.06
N ASN A 294 7.57 17.65 57.18
CA ASN A 294 7.90 16.79 56.05
C ASN A 294 6.64 16.33 55.31
N GLY A 295 5.58 15.95 56.05
CA GLY A 295 4.29 15.60 55.46
C GLY A 295 3.68 16.74 54.64
N ALA A 296 3.71 17.97 55.16
CA ALA A 296 3.22 19.15 54.43
C ALA A 296 4.04 19.43 53.15
N VAL A 297 5.36 19.22 53.19
CA VAL A 297 6.23 19.35 52.01
C VAL A 297 5.95 18.26 50.98
N VAL A 298 5.75 17.00 51.40
CA VAL A 298 5.34 15.91 50.52
C VAL A 298 4.02 16.24 49.83
N ASP A 299 3.03 16.75 50.56
CA ASP A 299 1.73 17.11 49.99
C ASP A 299 1.84 18.23 48.94
N ASP A 300 2.69 19.24 49.18
CA ASP A 300 2.98 20.28 48.20
C ASP A 300 3.70 19.74 46.95
N LEU A 301 4.70 18.86 47.14
CA LEU A 301 5.40 18.20 46.04
C LEU A 301 4.46 17.32 45.22
N ARG A 302 3.54 16.58 45.87
CA ARG A 302 2.52 15.77 45.19
C ARG A 302 1.57 16.61 44.36
N LYS A 303 1.16 17.79 44.84
CA LYS A 303 0.35 18.75 44.06
C LYS A 303 1.12 19.23 42.83
N LYS A 304 2.37 19.68 43.01
CA LYS A 304 3.24 20.11 41.89
C LYS A 304 3.49 18.99 40.87
N HIS A 305 3.66 17.76 41.34
CA HIS A 305 3.80 16.59 40.48
C HIS A 305 2.51 16.33 39.68
N ALA A 306 1.35 16.37 40.32
CA ALA A 306 0.06 16.21 39.64
C ALA A 306 -0.18 17.28 38.56
N GLU A 307 0.14 18.55 38.87
CA GLU A 307 0.09 19.66 37.90
C GLU A 307 1.06 19.45 36.73
N ALA A 308 2.29 18.99 37.01
CA ALA A 308 3.27 18.68 35.98
C ALA A 308 2.81 17.54 35.07
N VAL A 309 2.23 16.47 35.63
CA VAL A 309 1.67 15.33 34.87
C VAL A 309 0.47 15.75 34.03
N ALA A 310 -0.43 16.58 34.56
CA ALA A 310 -1.56 17.12 33.80
C ALA A 310 -1.08 17.94 32.59
N THR A 311 -0.14 18.87 32.84
CA THR A 311 0.47 19.68 31.78
C THR A 311 1.18 18.81 30.74
N LEU A 312 1.93 17.79 31.19
CA LEU A 312 2.61 16.84 30.30
C LEU A 312 1.63 16.09 29.40
N SER A 313 0.47 15.69 29.92
CA SER A 313 -0.55 15.01 29.11
C SER A 313 -1.12 15.93 28.03
N ASP A 314 -1.40 17.18 28.36
CA ASP A 314 -1.97 18.15 27.42
C ASP A 314 -0.94 18.53 26.34
N VAL A 315 0.30 18.83 26.74
CA VAL A 315 1.42 19.10 25.82
C VAL A 315 1.74 17.87 24.95
N GLY A 316 1.67 16.67 25.52
CA GLY A 316 1.86 15.42 24.78
C GLY A 316 0.82 15.20 23.69
N ARG A 317 -0.47 15.46 23.98
CA ARG A 317 -1.54 15.40 22.96
C ARG A 317 -1.30 16.44 21.87
N ALA A 318 -0.98 17.69 22.24
CA ALA A 318 -0.68 18.74 21.28
C ALA A 318 0.56 18.41 20.41
N SER A 319 1.58 17.74 20.97
CA SER A 319 2.75 17.28 20.23
C SER A 319 2.41 16.27 19.14
N LEU A 320 1.58 15.28 19.45
CA LEU A 320 1.15 14.27 18.48
C LEU A 320 0.28 14.88 17.37
N GLU A 321 -0.59 15.82 17.72
CA GLU A 321 -1.42 16.52 16.74
C GLU A 321 -0.58 17.41 15.81
N MET A 322 0.40 18.14 16.36
CA MET A 322 1.35 18.91 15.56
C MET A 322 2.13 18.02 14.59
N GLU A 323 2.63 16.87 15.05
CA GLU A 323 3.36 15.92 14.21
C GLU A 323 2.47 15.40 13.07
N SER A 324 1.21 15.07 13.35
CA SER A 324 0.24 14.69 12.32
C SER A 324 0.04 15.80 11.28
N LEU A 325 -0.22 17.04 11.72
CA LEU A 325 -0.42 18.18 10.83
C LEU A 325 0.82 18.49 9.99
N GLN A 326 2.02 18.31 10.56
CA GLN A 326 3.27 18.48 9.84
C GLN A 326 3.48 17.40 8.78
N ASN A 327 3.19 16.14 9.11
CA ASN A 327 3.21 15.04 8.15
C ASN A 327 2.20 15.26 7.01
N ASP A 328 1.01 15.77 7.32
CA ASP A 328 -0.02 16.06 6.31
C ASP A 328 0.38 17.23 5.42
N LEU A 329 1.03 18.26 5.97
CA LEU A 329 1.62 19.36 5.20
C LEU A 329 2.70 18.84 4.24
N ASP A 330 3.61 17.99 4.71
CA ASP A 330 4.69 17.44 3.88
C ASP A 330 4.13 16.54 2.76
N ARG A 331 3.16 15.67 3.07
CA ARG A 331 2.44 14.88 2.04
C ARG A 331 1.74 15.77 1.01
N ALA A 332 1.06 16.82 1.45
CA ALA A 332 0.37 17.75 0.56
C ALA A 332 1.36 18.55 -0.30
N ARG A 333 2.51 18.93 0.26
CA ARG A 333 3.61 19.58 -0.46
C ARG A 333 4.19 18.66 -1.53
N ASP A 334 4.46 17.41 -1.20
CA ASP A 334 5.00 16.43 -2.15
C ASP A 334 4.01 16.14 -3.28
N ALA A 335 2.72 15.99 -2.95
CA ALA A 335 1.65 15.84 -3.94
C ALA A 335 1.54 17.05 -4.87
N TYR A 336 1.62 18.26 -4.31
CA TYR A 336 1.65 19.50 -5.08
C TYR A 336 2.88 19.57 -6.01
N ASN A 337 4.07 19.35 -5.49
CA ASN A 337 5.32 19.38 -6.26
C ASN A 337 5.30 18.34 -7.39
N LEU A 338 4.78 17.13 -7.14
CA LEU A 338 4.65 16.09 -8.14
C LEU A 338 3.64 16.48 -9.22
N ALA A 339 2.48 17.02 -8.85
CA ALA A 339 1.47 17.48 -9.80
C ALA A 339 1.99 18.63 -10.67
N GLU A 340 2.72 19.58 -10.09
CA GLU A 340 3.36 20.69 -10.80
C GLU A 340 4.42 20.19 -11.79
N LYS A 341 5.32 19.29 -11.36
CA LYS A 341 6.30 18.65 -12.25
C LYS A 341 5.64 17.93 -13.44
N ARG A 342 4.49 17.28 -13.23
CA ARG A 342 3.73 16.61 -14.31
C ARG A 342 3.16 17.62 -15.30
N VAL A 343 2.60 18.73 -14.81
CA VAL A 343 2.10 19.81 -15.67
C VAL A 343 3.23 20.43 -16.48
N ASP A 344 4.38 20.70 -15.85
CA ASP A 344 5.52 21.29 -16.54
C ASP A 344 6.13 20.34 -17.57
N SER A 345 6.23 19.05 -17.25
CA SER A 345 6.64 18.00 -18.21
C SER A 345 5.67 17.91 -19.39
N ALA A 346 4.36 17.99 -19.15
CA ALA A 346 3.34 17.99 -20.19
C ALA A 346 3.41 19.25 -21.09
N LYS A 347 3.68 20.43 -20.52
CA LYS A 347 3.85 21.69 -21.25
C LYS A 347 5.13 21.73 -22.09
N THR A 348 6.24 21.26 -21.53
CA THR A 348 7.57 21.30 -22.17
C THR A 348 7.74 20.25 -23.26
N THR A 349 7.13 19.09 -23.08
CA THR A 349 7.30 17.96 -24.01
C THR A 349 6.25 17.97 -25.12
N GLY A 350 5.21 18.81 -25.01
CA GLY A 350 4.27 19.08 -26.09
C GLY A 350 3.78 17.82 -26.82
N LEU A 351 2.92 17.04 -26.15
CA LEU A 351 2.42 15.71 -26.57
C LEU A 351 3.43 14.57 -26.31
N THR A 352 3.25 13.90 -25.17
CA THR A 352 3.55 12.49 -24.86
C THR A 352 4.58 11.75 -25.72
N LEU A 353 5.65 11.27 -25.08
CA LEU A 353 6.36 10.08 -25.58
C LEU A 353 5.32 8.97 -25.76
N PRO A 354 5.14 8.41 -26.96
CA PRO A 354 4.17 7.36 -27.18
C PRO A 354 4.60 6.09 -26.41
N ASP A 355 3.66 5.41 -25.76
CA ASP A 355 3.88 4.13 -25.07
C ASP A 355 4.56 3.09 -25.98
N PHE A 356 4.33 3.20 -27.29
CA PHE A 356 4.98 2.43 -28.32
C PHE A 356 5.50 3.33 -29.43
N LEU A 357 6.80 3.26 -29.71
CA LEU A 357 7.36 3.91 -30.89
C LEU A 357 7.06 3.05 -32.12
N VAL A 358 6.22 3.57 -33.00
CA VAL A 358 5.80 2.89 -34.23
C VAL A 358 6.30 3.67 -35.44
N ASP A 359 6.78 2.98 -36.46
CA ASP A 359 7.18 3.57 -37.73
C ASP A 359 6.63 2.76 -38.89
N VAL A 360 6.16 3.43 -39.94
CA VAL A 360 5.68 2.76 -41.15
C VAL A 360 6.91 2.39 -41.97
N GLY A 361 7.24 1.11 -41.93
CA GLY A 361 8.47 0.58 -42.48
C GLY A 361 8.52 0.46 -44.00
N GLY A 362 7.35 0.28 -44.58
CA GLY A 362 7.20 0.18 -46.02
C GLY A 362 5.73 0.19 -46.40
N TYR A 363 5.37 1.09 -47.31
CA TYR A 363 4.05 1.10 -47.91
C TYR A 363 3.85 -0.14 -48.79
N ALA A 364 2.60 -0.58 -48.89
CA ALA A 364 2.18 -1.66 -49.77
C ALA A 364 2.41 -1.29 -51.24
N ASN A 365 3.04 -2.19 -51.99
CA ASN A 365 3.11 -2.10 -53.44
C ASN A 365 1.84 -2.69 -54.06
N VAL A 366 1.44 -2.16 -55.21
CA VAL A 366 0.29 -2.67 -55.98
C VAL A 366 0.62 -4.09 -56.49
N PRO A 367 -0.18 -5.11 -56.17
CA PRO A 367 0.08 -6.47 -56.60
C PRO A 367 -0.08 -6.62 -58.12
N GLN A 368 0.93 -7.21 -58.77
CA GLN A 368 0.92 -7.43 -60.23
C GLN A 368 0.13 -8.68 -60.65
N PHE A 369 -0.09 -9.61 -59.72
CA PHE A 369 -0.81 -10.87 -59.97
C PHE A 369 -1.92 -11.07 -58.94
N PRO A 370 -3.10 -11.56 -59.35
CA PRO A 370 -4.20 -11.81 -58.42
C PRO A 370 -3.85 -12.95 -57.46
N SER A 371 -4.17 -12.78 -56.18
CA SER A 371 -3.97 -13.81 -55.15
C SER A 371 -5.03 -14.92 -55.20
N PHE A 372 -6.19 -14.65 -55.80
CA PHE A 372 -7.32 -15.57 -55.95
C PHE A 372 -8.04 -15.33 -57.29
N PRO A 373 -8.59 -16.36 -57.97
CA PRO A 373 -8.62 -17.80 -57.62
C PRO A 373 -7.32 -18.55 -57.99
N PRO A 374 -7.07 -19.76 -57.46
CA PRO A 374 -5.78 -20.44 -57.58
C PRO A 374 -5.33 -20.58 -59.04
N LEU A 375 -4.01 -20.67 -59.21
CA LEU A 375 -3.33 -20.81 -60.49
C LEU A 375 -4.10 -21.76 -61.43
N PRO A 376 -4.18 -21.46 -62.74
CA PRO A 376 -5.06 -22.16 -63.67
C PRO A 376 -4.87 -23.68 -63.66
N TRP A 377 -3.66 -24.17 -63.38
CA TRP A 377 -3.36 -25.60 -63.25
C TRP A 377 -4.10 -26.29 -62.10
N ILE A 378 -4.31 -25.63 -60.95
CA ILE A 378 -5.04 -26.20 -59.80
C ILE A 378 -6.50 -26.43 -60.18
N ARG A 379 -7.11 -25.49 -60.90
CA ARG A 379 -8.52 -25.60 -61.35
C ARG A 379 -8.69 -26.76 -62.33
N THR A 380 -7.76 -26.90 -63.28
CA THR A 380 -7.78 -27.98 -64.26
C THR A 380 -7.61 -29.34 -63.59
N THR A 381 -6.65 -29.48 -62.67
CA THR A 381 -6.44 -30.75 -61.93
C THR A 381 -7.67 -31.12 -61.10
N LEU A 382 -8.27 -30.15 -60.41
CA LEU A 382 -9.47 -30.40 -59.62
C LEU A 382 -10.68 -30.77 -60.49
N ALA A 383 -10.83 -30.14 -61.65
CA ALA A 383 -11.87 -30.49 -62.63
C ALA A 383 -11.67 -31.91 -63.20
N ILE A 384 -10.43 -32.30 -63.51
CA ILE A 384 -10.11 -33.65 -64.01
C ILE A 384 -10.39 -34.70 -62.93
N LEU A 385 -9.93 -34.49 -61.70
CA LEU A 385 -10.16 -35.42 -60.60
C LEU A 385 -11.65 -35.53 -60.25
N GLY A 386 -12.35 -34.39 -60.20
CA GLY A 386 -13.80 -34.35 -60.01
C GLY A 386 -14.54 -35.09 -61.13
N GLY A 387 -14.18 -34.83 -62.39
CA GLY A 387 -14.77 -35.50 -63.55
C GLY A 387 -14.55 -37.02 -63.53
N LEU A 388 -13.34 -37.47 -63.19
CA LEU A 388 -13.01 -38.90 -63.05
C LEU A 388 -13.85 -39.54 -61.94
N PHE A 389 -13.96 -38.87 -60.79
CA PHE A 389 -14.77 -39.34 -59.67
C PHE A 389 -16.25 -39.48 -60.05
N PHE A 390 -16.83 -38.47 -60.72
CA PHE A 390 -18.21 -38.54 -61.18
C PHE A 390 -18.42 -39.62 -62.26
N ALA A 391 -17.49 -39.77 -63.20
CA ALA A 391 -17.57 -40.82 -64.22
C ALA A 391 -17.55 -42.23 -63.60
N LEU A 392 -16.64 -42.49 -62.66
CA LEU A 392 -16.55 -43.77 -61.95
C LEU A 392 -17.84 -44.04 -61.16
N THR A 393 -18.32 -43.04 -60.42
CA THR A 393 -19.55 -43.13 -59.63
C THR A 393 -20.76 -43.42 -60.51
N SER A 394 -20.85 -42.81 -61.70
CA SER A 394 -21.96 -43.02 -62.62
C SER A 394 -22.02 -44.46 -63.17
N VAL A 395 -20.86 -45.09 -63.43
CA VAL A 395 -20.79 -46.50 -63.86
C VAL A 395 -21.29 -47.43 -62.76
N PHE A 396 -20.84 -47.23 -61.51
CA PHE A 396 -21.31 -48.03 -60.38
C PHE A 396 -22.80 -47.82 -60.09
N LEU A 397 -23.30 -46.59 -60.22
CA LEU A 397 -24.71 -46.29 -60.02
C LEU A 397 -25.58 -46.94 -61.11
N GLY A 398 -25.11 -46.94 -62.36
CA GLY A 398 -25.76 -47.68 -63.45
C GLY A 398 -25.82 -49.19 -63.17
N ALA A 399 -24.71 -49.79 -62.72
CA ALA A 399 -24.67 -51.20 -62.36
C ALA A 399 -25.54 -51.56 -61.14
N PHE A 400 -25.68 -50.64 -60.17
CA PHE A 400 -26.54 -50.86 -58.99
C PHE A 400 -28.04 -50.76 -59.32
N LEU A 401 -28.39 -49.92 -60.30
CA LEU A 401 -29.76 -49.78 -60.79
C LEU A 401 -30.15 -50.86 -61.82
N ASP A 402 -29.18 -51.59 -62.36
CA ASP A 402 -29.41 -52.69 -63.29
C ASP A 402 -29.99 -53.91 -62.54
N ARG A 403 -31.28 -54.19 -62.76
CA ARG A 403 -32.00 -55.36 -62.22
C ARG A 403 -32.15 -56.45 -63.28
N SER A 404 -31.17 -56.61 -64.16
CA SER A 404 -31.17 -57.72 -65.12
C SER A 404 -30.82 -59.05 -64.42
N LEU A 405 -31.66 -60.08 -64.62
CA LEU A 405 -31.41 -61.44 -64.15
C LEU A 405 -30.54 -62.16 -65.19
N ASP A 406 -29.23 -61.90 -65.16
CA ASP A 406 -28.32 -62.31 -66.23
C ASP A 406 -27.96 -63.81 -66.23
N THR A 407 -28.32 -64.55 -65.18
CA THR A 407 -28.03 -65.99 -65.11
C THR A 407 -29.25 -66.81 -64.69
N PRO A 408 -29.45 -68.00 -65.28
CA PRO A 408 -30.60 -68.85 -64.97
C PRO A 408 -30.65 -69.25 -63.49
N GLY A 409 -29.49 -69.44 -62.85
CA GLY A 409 -29.41 -69.71 -61.41
C GLY A 409 -29.80 -68.54 -60.50
N GLN A 410 -29.62 -67.28 -60.95
CA GLN A 410 -30.15 -66.11 -60.25
C GLN A 410 -31.67 -65.97 -60.44
N ALA A 411 -32.18 -66.25 -61.63
CA ALA A 411 -33.62 -66.24 -61.90
C ALA A 411 -34.38 -67.27 -61.05
N GLU A 412 -33.86 -68.50 -60.91
CA GLU A 412 -34.47 -69.53 -60.04
C GLU A 412 -34.49 -69.13 -58.57
N ARG A 413 -33.41 -68.51 -58.07
CA ARG A 413 -33.30 -68.10 -56.67
C ARG A 413 -34.24 -66.94 -56.31
N GLU A 414 -34.31 -65.93 -57.15
CA GLU A 414 -35.13 -64.74 -56.93
C GLU A 414 -36.62 -65.04 -57.12
N THR A 415 -36.98 -65.81 -58.16
CA THR A 415 -38.39 -66.08 -58.49
C THR A 415 -38.95 -67.34 -57.80
N ARG A 416 -38.08 -68.21 -57.26
CA ARG A 416 -38.41 -69.52 -56.66
C ARG A 416 -39.13 -70.49 -57.60
N ILE A 417 -39.04 -70.26 -58.91
CA ILE A 417 -39.60 -71.15 -59.93
C ILE A 417 -38.43 -71.82 -60.65
N PRO A 418 -38.43 -73.15 -60.83
CA PRO A 418 -37.38 -73.85 -61.57
C PRO A 418 -37.39 -73.40 -63.05
N VAL A 419 -36.22 -73.07 -63.57
CA VAL A 419 -36.03 -72.64 -64.95
C VAL A 419 -36.07 -73.88 -65.84
N LEU A 420 -37.19 -74.04 -66.55
CA LEU A 420 -37.48 -75.22 -67.35
C LEU A 420 -36.69 -75.27 -68.68
N ALA A 421 -36.32 -74.11 -69.23
CA ALA A 421 -35.49 -74.00 -70.42
C ALA A 421 -34.83 -72.62 -70.48
N THR A 422 -33.60 -72.56 -70.97
CA THR A 422 -32.94 -71.30 -71.35
C THR A 422 -32.87 -71.22 -72.87
N PHE A 423 -33.34 -70.11 -73.43
CA PHE A 423 -33.17 -69.82 -74.84
C PHE A 423 -32.00 -68.85 -74.97
N ARG A 424 -30.97 -69.25 -75.71
CA ARG A 424 -29.89 -68.34 -76.08
C ARG A 424 -30.39 -67.48 -77.23
N ASP A 425 -30.71 -66.22 -76.94
CA ASP A 425 -30.98 -65.25 -78.01
C ASP A 425 -29.64 -64.80 -78.61
N GLU A 426 -29.31 -65.29 -79.81
CA GLU A 426 -28.07 -64.92 -80.52
C GLU A 426 -28.15 -63.54 -81.21
N ARG A 427 -29.18 -62.72 -80.94
CA ARG A 427 -29.36 -61.39 -81.57
C ARG A 427 -28.64 -60.22 -80.92
N ILE A 428 -27.68 -60.45 -80.02
CA ILE A 428 -26.92 -59.34 -79.40
C ILE A 428 -25.42 -59.60 -79.50
N GLN A 429 -24.89 -59.58 -80.73
CA GLN A 429 -23.45 -59.38 -80.96
C GLN A 429 -23.09 -58.05 -81.64
N SER A 430 -24.05 -57.20 -82.02
CA SER A 430 -23.72 -55.96 -82.77
C SER A 430 -23.81 -54.64 -82.00
N SER A 431 -24.09 -54.63 -80.69
CA SER A 431 -24.28 -53.37 -79.93
C SER A 431 -23.46 -53.27 -78.64
N ARG A 432 -22.20 -53.72 -78.67
CA ARG A 432 -21.18 -53.36 -77.66
C ARG A 432 -19.82 -53.17 -78.32
N LYS A 433 -19.69 -52.09 -79.10
CA LYS A 433 -18.42 -51.40 -79.39
C LYS A 433 -18.73 -49.93 -79.58
N GLY A 434 -18.21 -49.08 -78.68
CA GLY A 434 -18.39 -47.64 -78.64
C GLY A 434 -18.52 -47.17 -77.21
#